data_AF-A0A939ZE84-F1
#
_entry.id   AF-A0A939ZE84-F1
#
_cell.length_a   1.000
_cell.length_b   1.000
_cell.length_c   1.000
_cell.angle_alpha   90.00
_cell.angle_beta   90.00
_cell.angle_gamma   90.00
#
_symmetry.space_group_name_H-M   'P 1'
#
loop_
_entity.id
_entity.type
_entity.pdbx_description
1 polymer ?
#
loop_
_entity_poly.entity_id
_entity_poly.type
_entity_poly.pdbx_seq_one_letter_code
_entity_poly.pdbx_strand_id
1 'polypeptide(L)'
;MTVPIEEALSNAVESAETISNVEVMKYVVSDAEKIAQNLWPKAEKQEMNQTMSPADIGREAWRKVNEAEAKPSPRYIITRNEILENDRHPISGVWFERRVIELPDGDRVEGVFPRFESVFDAKIPKAMYLCPDRIQFKECNIQLAQEIDNNPELRAKFSEEQIEQIHEGIYDGTAPDGYVWHHDAEAGKLQLVDSETHAITGHTGGRSIWGGGSDNR
;
A
#
# COMPACT_ATOMS: atom_id res chain seq x y z
N MET A 1 26.62 39.65 -0.17
CA MET A 1 26.95 38.32 0.37
C MET A 1 26.39 37.30 -0.60
N THR A 2 27.27 36.49 -1.18
CA THR A 2 26.96 35.46 -2.19
C THR A 2 26.28 34.27 -1.52
N VAL A 3 25.10 33.87 -1.99
CA VAL A 3 24.44 32.63 -1.56
C VAL A 3 25.11 31.47 -2.33
N PRO A 4 25.75 30.50 -1.66
CA PRO A 4 26.30 29.32 -2.33
C PRO A 4 25.21 28.56 -3.10
N ILE A 5 25.57 27.93 -4.22
CA ILE A 5 24.64 27.18 -5.09
C ILE A 5 23.85 26.12 -4.30
N GLU A 6 24.46 25.52 -3.27
CA GLU A 6 23.81 24.56 -2.38
C GLU A 6 22.66 25.18 -1.58
N GLU A 7 22.82 26.41 -1.09
CA GLU A 7 21.79 27.13 -0.33
C GLU A 7 20.64 27.58 -1.25
N ALA A 8 20.94 27.96 -2.50
CA ALA A 8 19.93 28.26 -3.51
C ALA A 8 19.10 27.03 -3.93
N LEU A 9 19.72 25.85 -4.02
CA LEU A 9 19.05 24.58 -4.30
C LEU A 9 18.15 24.15 -3.14
N SER A 10 18.61 24.31 -1.90
CA SER A 10 17.83 23.99 -0.69
C SER A 10 16.53 24.81 -0.63
N ASN A 11 16.62 26.12 -0.85
CA ASN A 11 15.44 27.01 -0.81
C ASN A 11 14.43 26.72 -1.93
N ALA A 12 14.91 26.27 -3.10
CA ALA A 12 14.04 25.90 -4.22
C ALA A 12 13.28 24.59 -3.96
N VAL A 13 13.89 23.63 -3.26
CA VAL A 13 13.25 22.36 -2.86
C VAL A 13 12.16 22.61 -1.82
N GLU A 14 12.43 23.38 -0.76
CA GLU A 14 11.42 23.76 0.25
C GLU A 14 10.20 24.47 -0.38
N SER A 15 10.44 25.29 -1.40
CA SER A 15 9.38 25.99 -2.12
C SER A 15 8.52 25.05 -2.99
N ALA A 16 9.08 23.94 -3.47
CA ALA A 16 8.39 22.96 -4.30
C ALA A 16 7.48 22.01 -3.49
N GLU A 17 7.89 21.64 -2.27
CA GLU A 17 7.11 20.77 -1.35
C GLU A 17 5.76 21.37 -0.92
N THR A 18 5.57 22.68 -1.10
CA THR A 18 4.32 23.39 -0.72
C THR A 18 3.20 23.26 -1.77
N ILE A 19 3.47 22.67 -2.95
CA ILE A 19 2.59 22.80 -4.13
C ILE A 19 1.82 21.50 -4.43
N SER A 20 0.72 21.27 -3.71
CA SER A 20 -0.38 20.42 -4.18
C SER A 20 -1.61 21.29 -4.46
N ASN A 21 -1.76 21.73 -5.72
CA ASN A 21 -3.02 22.03 -6.42
C ASN A 21 -2.74 22.89 -7.66
N VAL A 22 -3.12 22.38 -8.83
CA VAL A 22 -2.83 22.90 -10.17
C VAL A 22 -3.37 24.33 -10.41
N GLU A 23 -4.33 24.80 -9.62
CA GLU A 23 -4.89 26.16 -9.71
C GLU A 23 -3.98 27.24 -9.09
N VAL A 24 -3.16 26.86 -8.10
CA VAL A 24 -2.17 27.73 -7.45
C VAL A 24 -0.99 28.04 -8.38
N MET A 25 -0.63 27.11 -9.29
CA MET A 25 0.48 27.28 -10.24
C MET A 25 0.31 28.49 -11.17
N LYS A 26 -0.91 28.84 -11.59
CA LYS A 26 -1.13 30.01 -12.46
C LYS A 26 -0.84 31.34 -11.74
N TYR A 27 -1.17 31.43 -10.45
CA TYR A 27 -0.89 32.62 -9.63
C TYR A 27 0.60 32.70 -9.28
N VAL A 28 1.21 31.58 -8.88
CA VAL A 28 2.63 31.50 -8.52
C VAL A 28 3.55 31.81 -9.69
N VAL A 29 3.24 31.37 -10.92
CA VAL A 29 4.05 31.73 -12.11
C VAL A 29 4.05 33.25 -12.32
N SER A 30 2.91 33.93 -12.14
CA SER A 30 2.83 35.38 -12.31
C SER A 30 3.57 36.16 -11.20
N ASP A 31 3.60 35.61 -9.98
CA ASP A 31 4.32 36.21 -8.85
C ASP A 31 5.83 35.90 -8.92
N ALA A 32 6.21 34.69 -9.37
CA ALA A 32 7.59 34.31 -9.64
C ALA A 32 8.19 35.14 -10.79
N GLU A 33 7.43 35.43 -11.85
CA GLU A 33 7.84 36.35 -12.92
C GLU A 33 8.03 37.78 -12.41
N LYS A 34 7.14 38.29 -11.55
CA LYS A 34 7.29 39.61 -10.91
C LYS A 34 8.47 39.67 -9.94
N ILE A 35 8.71 38.61 -9.17
CA ILE A 35 9.86 38.50 -8.26
C ILE A 35 11.16 38.43 -9.06
N ALA A 36 11.20 37.65 -10.14
CA ALA A 36 12.35 37.59 -11.05
C ALA A 36 12.64 38.95 -11.71
N GLN A 37 11.62 39.67 -12.16
CA GLN A 37 11.77 41.01 -12.76
C GLN A 37 12.22 42.08 -11.74
N ASN A 38 11.81 41.97 -10.47
CA ASN A 38 12.21 42.91 -9.40
C ASN A 38 13.57 42.59 -8.74
N LEU A 39 14.04 41.34 -8.81
CA LEU A 39 15.37 40.94 -8.35
C LEU A 39 16.46 41.26 -9.38
N TRP A 40 16.10 41.28 -10.66
CA TRP A 40 17.06 41.42 -11.76
C TRP A 40 17.83 42.75 -11.83
N PRO A 41 17.26 43.95 -11.55
CA PRO A 41 18.03 45.19 -11.70
C PRO A 41 19.03 45.43 -10.56
N LYS A 42 19.15 44.54 -9.56
CA LYS A 42 20.15 44.62 -8.49
C LYS A 42 21.35 43.67 -8.67
N ALA A 43 21.35 42.82 -9.69
CA ALA A 43 22.52 42.03 -10.05
C ALA A 43 23.37 42.83 -11.04
N GLU A 44 24.22 43.73 -10.51
CA GLU A 44 25.30 44.31 -11.29
C GLU A 44 26.14 43.20 -11.92
N LYS A 45 26.46 43.38 -13.21
CA LYS A 45 27.33 42.52 -14.00
C LYS A 45 28.63 42.23 -13.24
N GLN A 46 28.70 41.08 -12.58
CA GLN A 46 29.97 40.49 -12.22
C GLN A 46 30.02 39.09 -12.81
N GLU A 47 31.11 38.86 -13.53
CA GLU A 47 31.48 37.63 -14.21
C GLU A 47 31.46 36.46 -13.25
N MET A 48 30.29 35.83 -13.11
CA MET A 48 30.23 34.48 -12.60
C MET A 48 30.53 33.54 -13.75
N ASN A 49 31.64 32.81 -13.60
CA ASN A 49 31.92 31.59 -14.32
C ASN A 49 30.93 30.49 -13.85
N GLN A 50 29.62 30.76 -13.97
CA GLN A 50 28.54 29.85 -13.58
C GLN A 50 28.03 29.15 -14.84
N THR A 51 28.25 27.85 -14.88
CA THR A 51 28.00 26.97 -16.04
C THR A 51 26.53 26.63 -16.25
N MET A 52 25.61 27.10 -15.41
CA MET A 52 24.20 26.71 -15.44
C MET A 52 23.30 27.93 -15.37
N SER A 53 22.34 28.00 -16.29
CA SER A 53 21.34 29.07 -16.31
C SER A 53 20.29 28.89 -15.20
N PRO A 54 19.51 29.93 -14.85
CA PRO A 54 18.38 29.80 -13.92
C PRO A 54 17.40 28.68 -14.29
N ALA A 55 17.21 28.42 -15.59
CA ALA A 55 16.38 27.32 -16.07
C ALA A 55 17.02 25.94 -15.80
N ASP A 56 18.35 25.84 -15.83
CA ASP A 56 19.07 24.61 -15.52
C ASP A 56 19.03 24.30 -14.01
N ILE A 57 19.10 25.32 -13.16
CA ILE A 57 18.92 25.17 -11.71
C ILE A 57 17.50 24.68 -11.39
N GLY A 58 16.48 25.26 -12.03
CA GLY A 58 15.10 24.80 -11.88
C GLY A 58 14.88 23.36 -12.35
N ARG A 59 15.47 22.96 -13.48
CA ARG A 59 15.43 21.58 -13.98
C ARG A 59 16.11 20.60 -13.02
N GLU A 60 17.27 20.97 -12.48
CA GLU A 60 18.03 20.12 -11.56
C GLU A 60 17.34 19.98 -10.20
N ALA A 61 16.73 21.05 -9.68
CA ALA A 61 15.92 21.00 -8.47
C ALA A 61 14.69 20.08 -8.66
N TRP A 62 13.97 20.22 -9.78
CA TRP A 62 12.83 19.35 -10.11
C TRP A 62 13.23 17.88 -10.30
N ARG A 63 14.39 17.62 -10.92
CA ARG A 63 14.96 16.26 -11.04
C ARG A 63 15.26 15.66 -9.68
N LYS A 64 15.87 16.41 -8.76
CA LYS A 64 16.20 15.94 -7.41
C LYS A 64 14.97 15.67 -6.55
N VAL A 65 13.94 16.51 -6.65
CA VAL A 65 12.65 16.28 -5.97
C VAL A 65 12.01 14.99 -6.50
N ASN A 66 11.98 14.80 -7.82
CA ASN A 66 11.42 13.58 -8.40
C ASN A 66 12.26 12.32 -8.15
N GLU A 67 13.59 12.43 -8.09
CA GLU A 67 14.46 11.30 -7.72
C GLU A 67 14.35 10.96 -6.23
N ALA A 68 14.08 11.94 -5.36
CA ALA A 68 13.78 11.72 -3.95
C ALA A 68 12.37 11.14 -3.73
N GLU A 69 11.41 11.46 -4.60
CA GLU A 69 10.05 10.89 -4.60
C GLU A 69 9.93 9.56 -5.37
N ALA A 70 10.93 9.19 -6.18
CA ALA A 70 10.97 7.93 -6.88
C ALA A 70 11.13 6.78 -5.87
N LYS A 71 10.00 6.23 -5.40
CA LYS A 71 10.00 5.03 -4.56
C LYS A 71 10.88 3.97 -5.24
N PRO A 72 11.83 3.36 -4.51
CA PRO A 72 12.69 2.33 -5.07
C PRO A 72 11.85 1.23 -5.72
N SER A 73 12.42 0.61 -6.77
CA SER A 73 11.77 -0.53 -7.43
C SER A 73 11.43 -1.61 -6.39
N PRO A 74 10.23 -2.22 -6.46
CA PRO A 74 9.81 -3.18 -5.46
C PRO A 74 10.78 -4.36 -5.42
N ARG A 75 11.06 -4.84 -4.21
CA ARG A 75 11.91 -6.01 -4.02
C ARG A 75 11.14 -7.27 -4.42
N TYR A 76 11.69 -8.06 -5.33
CA TYR A 76 11.09 -9.34 -5.69
C TYR A 76 11.15 -10.35 -4.53
N ILE A 77 10.07 -11.09 -4.31
CA ILE A 77 10.02 -12.23 -3.40
C ILE A 77 9.55 -13.50 -4.11
N ILE A 78 10.22 -14.61 -3.81
CA ILE A 78 9.80 -15.93 -4.28
C ILE A 78 8.58 -16.34 -3.49
N THR A 79 7.49 -16.65 -4.19
CA THR A 79 6.25 -17.14 -3.57
C THR A 79 5.96 -18.57 -4.01
N ARG A 80 5.28 -19.33 -3.14
CA ARG A 80 4.85 -20.67 -3.48
C ARG A 80 3.86 -20.61 -4.64
N ASN A 81 4.07 -21.50 -5.62
CA ASN A 81 3.30 -21.57 -6.86
C ASN A 81 3.41 -20.33 -7.77
N GLU A 82 4.50 -19.54 -7.67
CA GLU A 82 4.73 -18.39 -8.55
C GLU A 82 4.79 -18.76 -10.06
N ILE A 83 5.11 -20.02 -10.38
CA ILE A 83 5.09 -20.54 -11.74
C ILE A 83 3.72 -20.50 -12.42
N LEU A 84 2.65 -20.32 -11.63
CA LEU A 84 1.28 -20.21 -12.13
C LEU A 84 0.88 -18.77 -12.48
N GLU A 85 1.82 -17.84 -12.57
CA GLU A 85 1.51 -16.46 -12.95
C GLU A 85 0.69 -16.38 -14.24
N ASN A 86 -0.44 -15.69 -14.18
CA ASN A 86 -1.42 -15.58 -15.24
C ASN A 86 -2.02 -16.93 -15.67
N ASP A 87 -2.13 -17.86 -14.73
CA ASP A 87 -2.79 -19.15 -14.90
C ASP A 87 -3.57 -19.55 -13.63
N ARG A 88 -4.30 -20.66 -13.71
CA ARG A 88 -5.07 -21.25 -12.62
C ARG A 88 -4.34 -22.44 -12.01
N HIS A 89 -4.46 -22.59 -10.69
CA HIS A 89 -4.04 -23.81 -10.02
C HIS A 89 -4.82 -25.02 -10.58
N PRO A 90 -4.14 -26.10 -10.97
CA PRO A 90 -4.73 -27.16 -11.79
C PRO A 90 -5.82 -27.98 -11.07
N ILE A 91 -5.87 -27.91 -9.74
CA ILE A 91 -6.84 -28.65 -8.92
C ILE A 91 -7.92 -27.72 -8.38
N SER A 92 -7.51 -26.62 -7.73
CA SER A 92 -8.44 -25.69 -7.08
C SER A 92 -9.02 -24.62 -8.01
N GLY A 93 -8.45 -24.43 -9.20
CA GLY A 93 -8.90 -23.43 -10.17
C GLY A 93 -8.59 -21.97 -9.80
N VAL A 94 -7.94 -21.73 -8.66
CA VAL A 94 -7.59 -20.38 -8.17
C VAL A 94 -6.58 -19.72 -9.11
N TRP A 95 -6.87 -18.50 -9.53
CA TRP A 95 -6.02 -17.70 -10.41
C TRP A 95 -4.82 -17.13 -9.65
N PHE A 96 -3.65 -17.09 -10.27
CA PHE A 96 -2.44 -16.47 -9.71
C PHE A 96 -2.05 -15.25 -10.52
N GLU A 97 -1.82 -14.13 -9.84
CA GLU A 97 -1.45 -12.87 -10.47
C GLU A 97 -0.27 -12.20 -9.78
N ARG A 98 0.56 -11.51 -10.56
CA ARG A 98 1.64 -10.68 -10.03
C ARG A 98 1.04 -9.43 -9.38
N ARG A 99 1.43 -9.15 -8.14
CA ARG A 99 1.03 -7.95 -7.39
C ARG A 99 2.25 -7.29 -6.76
N VAL A 100 2.20 -5.97 -6.66
CA VAL A 100 3.11 -5.17 -5.83
C VAL A 100 2.39 -4.82 -4.55
N ILE A 101 3.00 -5.15 -3.41
CA ILE A 101 2.45 -5.00 -2.07
C ILE A 101 3.28 -3.97 -1.30
N GLU A 102 2.60 -3.03 -0.64
CA GLU A 102 3.22 -2.11 0.31
C GLU A 102 3.26 -2.75 1.70
N LEU A 103 4.45 -2.78 2.29
CA LEU A 103 4.70 -3.32 3.62
C LEU A 103 4.45 -2.25 4.70
N PRO A 104 4.27 -2.66 5.97
CA PRO A 104 3.95 -1.71 7.05
C PRO A 104 5.01 -0.62 7.30
N ASP A 105 6.27 -0.90 6.96
CA ASP A 105 7.44 -0.01 7.04
C ASP A 105 7.58 0.93 5.83
N GLY A 106 6.71 0.81 4.83
CA GLY A 106 6.72 1.61 3.60
C GLY A 106 7.51 0.98 2.45
N ASP A 107 8.21 -0.14 2.70
CA ASP A 107 8.86 -0.90 1.64
C ASP A 107 7.83 -1.51 0.69
N ARG A 108 8.28 -1.87 -0.52
CA ARG A 108 7.43 -2.51 -1.52
C ARG A 108 8.02 -3.83 -1.94
N VAL A 109 7.19 -4.86 -2.02
CA VAL A 109 7.56 -6.17 -2.54
C VAL A 109 6.72 -6.55 -3.73
N GLU A 110 7.32 -7.27 -4.66
CA GLU A 110 6.63 -7.83 -5.84
C GLU A 110 6.68 -9.35 -5.77
N GLY A 111 5.54 -9.99 -6.03
CA GLY A 111 5.42 -11.45 -6.05
C GLY A 111 4.14 -11.89 -6.75
N VAL A 112 3.98 -13.21 -6.87
CA VAL A 112 2.80 -13.82 -7.51
C VAL A 112 1.92 -14.44 -6.42
N PHE A 113 0.64 -14.09 -6.38
CA PHE A 113 -0.28 -14.47 -5.30
C PHE A 113 -1.58 -15.04 -5.84
N PRO A 114 -2.24 -15.94 -5.09
CA PRO A 114 -3.56 -16.42 -5.44
C PRO A 114 -4.60 -15.30 -5.29
N ARG A 115 -5.60 -15.33 -6.16
CA ARG A 115 -6.82 -14.53 -6.08
C ARG A 115 -7.97 -15.44 -5.70
N PHE A 116 -8.21 -15.57 -4.40
CA PHE A 116 -9.34 -16.34 -3.88
C PHE A 116 -10.68 -15.64 -4.13
N GLU A 117 -11.72 -16.44 -4.27
CA GLU A 117 -13.09 -15.96 -4.13
C GLU A 117 -13.36 -15.79 -2.62
N SER A 118 -13.45 -14.52 -2.21
CA SER A 118 -13.70 -14.15 -0.82
C SER A 118 -15.18 -13.86 -0.61
N VAL A 119 -15.76 -14.44 0.44
CA VAL A 119 -17.14 -14.15 0.83
C VAL A 119 -17.23 -12.84 1.60
N PHE A 120 -16.18 -12.51 2.36
CA PHE A 120 -16.05 -11.27 3.11
C PHE A 120 -14.57 -10.89 3.29
N ASP A 121 -14.26 -9.62 3.05
CA ASP A 121 -12.93 -9.05 3.26
C ASP A 121 -12.94 -8.19 4.54
N ALA A 122 -12.13 -8.57 5.53
CA ALA A 122 -11.90 -7.80 6.74
C ALA A 122 -10.61 -6.98 6.65
N LYS A 123 -10.56 -5.85 7.37
CA LYS A 123 -9.35 -5.03 7.49
C LYS A 123 -8.99 -4.82 8.95
N ILE A 124 -7.83 -5.33 9.37
CA ILE A 124 -7.33 -5.15 10.74
C ILE A 124 -6.42 -3.91 10.83
N PRO A 125 -6.38 -3.23 11.99
CA PRO A 125 -5.48 -2.10 12.21
C PRO A 125 -4.02 -2.56 12.26
N LYS A 126 -3.09 -1.67 11.88
CA LYS A 126 -1.63 -1.94 11.90
C LYS A 126 -1.13 -2.45 13.26
N ALA A 127 -1.71 -1.97 14.35
CA ALA A 127 -1.37 -2.40 15.71
C ALA A 127 -1.60 -3.91 15.95
N MET A 128 -2.45 -4.56 15.15
CA MET A 128 -2.74 -5.99 15.26
C MET A 128 -1.91 -6.87 14.33
N TYR A 129 -1.08 -6.32 13.44
CA TYR A 129 -0.39 -7.12 12.40
C TYR A 129 0.50 -8.22 12.97
N LEU A 130 1.10 -7.99 14.14
CA LEU A 130 1.96 -8.95 14.82
C LEU A 130 1.24 -9.72 15.94
N CYS A 131 -0.07 -9.52 16.15
CA CYS A 131 -0.84 -10.28 17.12
C CYS A 131 -1.06 -11.73 16.64
N PRO A 132 -1.28 -12.69 17.56
CA PRO A 132 -1.63 -14.07 17.21
C PRO A 132 -2.81 -14.18 16.25
N ASP A 133 -2.85 -15.23 15.42
CA ASP A 133 -3.95 -15.48 14.45
C ASP A 133 -5.31 -15.36 15.16
N ARG A 134 -5.42 -16.00 16.31
CA ARG A 134 -6.64 -15.98 17.15
C ARG A 134 -7.14 -14.56 17.45
N ILE A 135 -6.25 -13.60 17.70
CA ILE A 135 -6.65 -12.22 18.03
C ILE A 135 -7.11 -11.48 16.78
N GLN A 136 -6.42 -11.67 15.66
CA GLN A 136 -6.79 -11.06 14.39
C GLN A 136 -8.12 -11.61 13.88
N PHE A 137 -8.36 -12.91 14.02
CA PHE A 137 -9.59 -13.55 13.56
C PHE A 137 -10.82 -13.14 14.39
N LYS A 138 -10.66 -12.91 15.69
CA LYS A 138 -11.72 -12.30 16.51
C LYS A 138 -12.15 -10.93 15.96
N GLU A 139 -11.18 -10.08 15.62
CA GLU A 139 -11.48 -8.78 15.01
C GLU A 139 -12.20 -8.94 13.66
N CYS A 140 -11.79 -9.92 12.84
CA CYS A 140 -12.46 -10.22 11.59
C CYS A 140 -13.90 -10.72 11.79
N ASN A 141 -14.15 -11.56 12.79
CA ASN A 141 -15.49 -12.05 13.15
C ASN A 141 -16.38 -10.92 13.70
N ILE A 142 -15.83 -9.95 14.44
CA ILE A 142 -16.58 -8.76 14.87
C ILE A 142 -17.07 -7.98 13.63
N GLN A 143 -16.18 -7.74 12.67
CA GLN A 143 -16.53 -7.03 11.43
C GLN A 143 -17.57 -7.81 10.61
N LEU A 144 -17.40 -9.13 10.46
CA LEU A 144 -18.34 -9.97 9.74
C LEU A 144 -19.72 -10.00 10.41
N ALA A 145 -19.77 -10.19 11.73
CA ALA A 145 -21.03 -10.19 12.49
C ALA A 145 -21.80 -8.87 12.33
N GLN A 146 -21.09 -7.74 12.41
CA GLN A 146 -21.69 -6.42 12.19
C GLN A 146 -22.22 -6.27 10.77
N GLU A 147 -21.51 -6.78 9.76
CA GLU A 147 -21.96 -6.67 8.37
C GLU A 147 -23.18 -7.56 8.10
N ILE A 148 -23.21 -8.81 8.57
CA ILE A 148 -24.36 -9.70 8.35
C ILE A 148 -25.65 -9.20 9.04
N ASP A 149 -25.53 -8.48 10.16
CA ASP A 149 -26.67 -7.86 10.83
C ASP A 149 -27.29 -6.73 10.01
N ASN A 150 -26.48 -6.06 9.18
CA ASN A 150 -26.90 -4.88 8.41
C ASN A 150 -27.08 -5.17 6.91
N ASN A 151 -26.63 -6.33 6.43
CA ASN A 151 -26.60 -6.68 5.01
C ASN A 151 -27.31 -8.03 4.76
N PRO A 152 -28.60 -8.02 4.41
CA PRO A 152 -29.37 -9.24 4.16
C PRO A 152 -28.81 -10.11 3.02
N GLU A 153 -28.18 -9.51 2.00
CA GLU A 153 -27.59 -10.25 0.89
C GLU A 153 -26.35 -11.04 1.33
N LEU A 154 -25.50 -10.43 2.17
CA LEU A 154 -24.37 -11.13 2.77
C LEU A 154 -24.84 -12.20 3.75
N ARG A 155 -25.80 -11.86 4.62
CA ARG A 155 -26.37 -12.81 5.59
C ARG A 155 -26.93 -14.05 4.91
N ALA A 156 -27.59 -13.90 3.76
CA ALA A 156 -28.16 -15.00 2.99
C ALA A 156 -27.12 -15.99 2.42
N LYS A 157 -25.83 -15.67 2.46
CA LYS A 157 -24.74 -16.59 2.07
C LYS A 157 -24.41 -17.62 3.16
N PHE A 158 -24.91 -17.42 4.38
CA PHE A 158 -24.61 -18.27 5.53
C PHE A 158 -25.85 -19.00 6.01
N SER A 159 -25.68 -20.23 6.52
CA SER A 159 -26.73 -20.94 7.26
C SER A 159 -26.92 -20.32 8.66
N GLU A 160 -28.05 -20.60 9.32
CA GLU A 160 -28.25 -20.15 10.70
C GLU A 160 -27.17 -20.69 11.65
N GLU A 161 -26.73 -21.94 11.46
CA GLU A 161 -25.62 -22.53 12.22
C GLU A 161 -24.30 -21.78 11.99
N GLN A 162 -23.97 -21.43 10.75
CA GLN A 162 -22.77 -20.62 10.45
C GLN A 162 -22.87 -19.22 11.06
N ILE A 163 -24.06 -18.65 11.16
CA ILE A 163 -24.27 -17.34 11.78
C ILE A 163 -24.04 -17.41 13.29
N GLU A 164 -24.54 -18.46 13.95
CA GLU A 164 -24.21 -18.74 15.35
C GLU A 164 -22.69 -18.88 15.54
N GLN A 165 -22.01 -19.63 14.68
CA GLN A 165 -20.54 -19.79 14.71
C GLN A 165 -19.79 -18.47 14.46
N ILE A 166 -20.29 -17.59 13.59
CA ILE A 166 -19.69 -16.25 13.39
C ILE A 166 -19.74 -15.46 14.70
N HIS A 167 -20.86 -15.50 15.43
CA HIS A 167 -20.98 -14.82 16.72
C HIS A 167 -20.12 -15.48 17.81
N GLU A 168 -20.01 -16.81 17.84
CA GLU A 168 -19.09 -17.52 18.74
C GLU A 168 -17.62 -17.19 18.43
N GLY A 169 -17.30 -17.08 17.14
CA GLY A 169 -16.01 -16.69 16.59
C GLY A 169 -15.49 -15.34 17.08
N ILE A 170 -16.36 -14.43 17.52
CA ILE A 170 -15.98 -13.18 18.19
C ILE A 170 -15.19 -13.46 19.48
N TYR A 171 -15.49 -14.56 20.17
CA TYR A 171 -14.93 -14.90 21.47
C TYR A 171 -13.75 -15.84 21.39
N ASP A 172 -13.71 -16.75 20.42
CA ASP A 172 -12.66 -17.75 20.32
C ASP A 172 -11.74 -17.60 19.10
N GLY A 173 -12.14 -16.81 18.09
CA GLY A 173 -11.39 -16.57 16.85
C GLY A 173 -11.57 -17.64 15.78
N THR A 174 -12.53 -18.56 15.95
CA THR A 174 -12.85 -19.57 14.93
C THR A 174 -13.64 -18.94 13.77
N ALA A 175 -13.44 -19.47 12.56
CA ALA A 175 -14.27 -19.14 11.41
C ALA A 175 -15.49 -20.09 11.36
N PRO A 176 -16.60 -19.69 10.72
CA PRO A 176 -17.71 -20.60 10.49
C PRO A 176 -17.31 -21.81 9.65
N ASP A 177 -18.00 -22.92 9.83
CA ASP A 177 -17.72 -24.18 9.16
C ASP A 177 -17.70 -24.04 7.64
N GLY A 178 -16.74 -24.73 7.02
CA GLY A 178 -16.45 -24.63 5.58
C GLY A 178 -15.52 -23.47 5.22
N TYR A 179 -15.28 -22.51 6.13
CA TYR A 179 -14.44 -21.34 5.85
C TYR A 179 -13.18 -21.27 6.70
N VAL A 180 -12.23 -20.47 6.24
CA VAL A 180 -11.04 -20.06 7.00
C VAL A 180 -10.76 -18.58 6.77
N TRP A 181 -10.17 -17.93 7.78
CA TRP A 181 -9.58 -16.61 7.62
C TRP A 181 -8.20 -16.72 6.96
N HIS A 182 -8.10 -16.19 5.74
CA HIS A 182 -6.89 -16.15 4.93
C HIS A 182 -6.24 -14.76 5.00
N HIS A 183 -4.95 -14.68 5.37
CA HIS A 183 -4.18 -13.44 5.24
C HIS A 183 -3.84 -13.16 3.77
N ASP A 184 -4.47 -12.14 3.19
CA ASP A 184 -4.11 -11.68 1.84
C ASP A 184 -2.71 -11.08 1.79
N ALA A 185 -2.11 -11.07 0.61
CA ALA A 185 -0.82 -10.42 0.39
C ALA A 185 -0.83 -8.95 0.81
N GLU A 186 -1.95 -8.23 0.63
CA GLU A 186 -2.11 -6.85 1.10
C GLU A 186 -2.11 -6.76 2.63
N ALA A 187 -1.27 -5.87 3.17
CA ALA A 187 -1.10 -5.70 4.60
C ALA A 187 -2.43 -5.40 5.31
N GLY A 188 -2.72 -6.17 6.36
CA GLY A 188 -3.93 -6.03 7.18
C GLY A 188 -5.22 -6.49 6.53
N LYS A 189 -5.20 -7.00 5.30
CA LYS A 189 -6.39 -7.55 4.66
C LYS A 189 -6.49 -9.05 4.98
N LEU A 190 -7.64 -9.46 5.53
CA LEU A 190 -7.98 -10.85 5.75
C LEU A 190 -9.25 -11.19 4.97
N GLN A 191 -9.32 -12.41 4.46
CA GLN A 191 -10.41 -12.85 3.58
C GLN A 191 -11.04 -14.10 4.15
N LEU A 192 -12.36 -14.14 4.23
CA LEU A 192 -13.08 -15.37 4.55
C LEU A 192 -13.25 -16.16 3.25
N VAL A 193 -12.52 -17.27 3.15
CA VAL A 193 -12.42 -18.10 1.94
C VAL A 193 -12.78 -19.55 2.25
N ASP A 194 -13.19 -20.30 1.22
CA ASP A 194 -13.46 -21.73 1.33
C ASP A 194 -12.22 -22.50 1.81
N SER A 195 -12.41 -23.31 2.85
CA SER A 195 -11.35 -24.01 3.57
C SER A 195 -10.62 -25.06 2.72
N GLU A 196 -11.36 -25.81 1.90
CA GLU A 196 -10.82 -26.84 1.02
C GLU A 196 -10.03 -26.21 -0.13
N THR A 197 -10.61 -25.22 -0.79
CA THR A 197 -9.96 -24.45 -1.86
C THR A 197 -8.67 -23.81 -1.37
N HIS A 198 -8.69 -23.20 -0.18
CA HIS A 198 -7.51 -22.61 0.44
C HIS A 198 -6.42 -23.66 0.71
N ALA A 199 -6.78 -24.81 1.30
CA ALA A 199 -5.84 -25.88 1.61
C ALA A 199 -5.19 -26.49 0.35
N ILE A 200 -5.99 -26.76 -0.69
CA ILE A 200 -5.52 -27.36 -1.95
C ILE A 200 -4.63 -26.39 -2.72
N THR A 201 -4.98 -25.09 -2.73
CA THR A 201 -4.24 -24.08 -3.52
C THR A 201 -2.80 -23.94 -3.07
N GLY A 202 -2.56 -23.97 -1.75
CA GLY A 202 -1.22 -23.97 -1.15
C GLY A 202 -0.31 -22.83 -1.62
N HIS A 203 -0.19 -21.76 -0.85
CA HIS A 203 0.47 -20.53 -1.28
C HIS A 203 1.28 -19.86 -0.16
N THR A 204 2.02 -18.82 -0.51
CA THR A 204 2.63 -17.89 0.45
C THR A 204 1.58 -16.87 0.89
N GLY A 205 1.00 -17.05 2.07
CA GLY A 205 0.02 -16.11 2.64
C GLY A 205 0.67 -14.85 3.21
N GLY A 206 -0.12 -13.77 3.32
CA GLY A 206 0.31 -12.46 3.81
C GLY A 206 0.91 -12.47 5.22
N ARG A 207 0.54 -13.48 6.02
CA ARG A 207 1.12 -13.74 7.33
C ARG A 207 2.65 -13.76 7.30
N SER A 208 3.23 -14.40 6.29
CA SER A 208 4.69 -14.52 6.11
C SER A 208 5.38 -13.26 5.58
N ILE A 209 4.59 -12.32 5.05
CA ILE A 209 5.08 -11.12 4.35
C ILE A 209 5.06 -9.92 5.29
N TRP A 210 3.94 -9.72 5.99
CA TRP A 210 3.71 -8.53 6.83
C TRP A 210 3.21 -8.87 8.24
N GLY A 211 2.77 -10.10 8.50
CA GLY A 211 2.14 -10.52 9.77
C GLY A 211 3.06 -11.25 10.76
N GLY A 212 4.39 -11.16 10.58
CA GLY A 212 5.38 -11.76 11.46
C GLY A 212 5.54 -13.28 11.39
N GLY A 213 5.03 -13.92 10.33
CA GLY A 213 5.35 -15.30 9.98
C GLY A 213 4.84 -16.36 10.96
N SER A 214 5.54 -17.49 10.99
CA SER A 214 5.17 -18.68 11.78
C SER A 214 5.21 -18.44 13.29
N ASP A 215 6.10 -17.56 13.76
CA ASP A 215 6.31 -17.30 15.20
C ASP A 215 5.09 -16.64 15.87
N ASN A 216 4.21 -16.05 15.06
CA ASN A 216 3.00 -15.41 15.54
C ASN A 216 1.72 -16.18 15.18
N ARG A 217 1.77 -17.39 14.62
CA ARG A 217 0.52 -18.14 14.34
C ARG A 217 -0.16 -18.60 15.62
#